data_AF-A0A2G5D891-F1
#
_entry.id   AF-A0A2G5D891-F1
#
_cell.length_a   1.000
_cell.length_b   1.000
_cell.length_c   1.000
_cell.angle_alpha   90.00
_cell.angle_beta   90.00
_cell.angle_gamma   90.00
#
_symmetry.space_group_name_H-M   'P 1'
#
loop_
_entity.id
_entity.type
_entity.pdbx_description
1 polymer ?
#
loop_
_entity_poly.entity_id
_entity_poly.type
_entity_poly.pdbx_seq_one_letter_code
_entity_poly.pdbx_strand_id
1 'polypeptide(L)'
;MGKSYPSVSEDYKKALDKCKRKLRAFIAEKNCAPLMLRLAWHSAGTFDVKTKTGGPFGTMRHKAEQSHAANNGLDKAVVWLEPIKEQFPILSYGDFYQLAGVVAVEITGGPDVPFHPGRKDKDEPPLEGRLPDATKG
;
A
#
# COMPACT_ATOMS: atom_id res chain seq x y z
N MET A 1 15.80 -18.40 3.79
CA MET A 1 14.54 -18.62 4.55
C MET A 1 13.37 -18.23 3.66
N GLY A 2 12.44 -19.16 3.39
CA GLY A 2 11.23 -18.90 2.60
C GLY A 2 10.23 -18.01 3.35
N LYS A 3 9.23 -17.49 2.64
CA LYS A 3 8.12 -16.75 3.25
C LYS A 3 7.17 -17.74 3.93
N SER A 4 6.75 -17.42 5.15
CA SER A 4 5.66 -18.12 5.85
C SER A 4 4.51 -17.13 6.02
N TYR A 5 3.46 -17.28 5.22
CA TYR A 5 2.32 -16.36 5.24
C TYR A 5 1.36 -16.67 6.39
N PRO A 6 0.81 -15.67 7.09
CA PRO A 6 -0.18 -15.90 8.14
C PRO A 6 -1.52 -16.38 7.55
N SER A 7 -2.26 -17.17 8.32
CA SER A 7 -3.66 -17.44 8.03
C SER A 7 -4.52 -16.22 8.36
N VAL A 8 -5.47 -15.90 7.48
CA VAL A 8 -6.53 -14.91 7.72
C VAL A 8 -7.90 -15.59 7.67
N SER A 9 -8.90 -14.99 8.32
CA SER A 9 -10.26 -15.54 8.33
C SER A 9 -10.89 -15.54 6.93
N GLU A 10 -11.92 -16.36 6.73
CA GLU A 10 -12.69 -16.39 5.48
C GLU A 10 -13.36 -15.04 5.17
N ASP A 11 -13.80 -14.31 6.19
CA ASP A 11 -14.38 -12.97 6.00
C ASP A 11 -13.33 -11.96 5.52
N TYR A 12 -12.08 -12.09 5.99
CA TYR A 12 -10.98 -11.27 5.49
C TYR A 12 -10.71 -11.55 4.01
N LYS A 13 -10.69 -12.82 3.59
CA LYS A 13 -10.51 -13.21 2.18
C LYS A 13 -11.64 -12.66 1.30
N LYS A 14 -12.90 -12.82 1.73
CA LYS A 14 -14.08 -12.27 1.02
C LYS A 14 -14.03 -10.75 0.92
N ALA A 15 -13.59 -10.06 1.98
CA ALA A 15 -13.41 -8.61 1.98
C ALA A 15 -12.30 -8.19 1.00
N LEU A 16 -11.18 -8.92 0.97
CA LEU A 16 -10.07 -8.69 0.05
C LEU A 16 -10.50 -8.80 -1.42
N ASP A 17 -11.25 -9.85 -1.77
CA ASP A 17 -11.75 -10.04 -3.14
C ASP A 17 -12.71 -8.94 -3.57
N LYS A 18 -13.64 -8.54 -2.68
CA LYS A 18 -14.55 -7.41 -2.91
C LYS A 18 -13.79 -6.10 -3.06
N CYS A 19 -12.78 -5.88 -2.22
CA CYS A 19 -11.93 -4.71 -2.25
C CYS A 19 -11.14 -4.62 -3.55
N LYS A 20 -10.51 -5.73 -4.00
CA LYS A 20 -9.79 -5.80 -5.27
C LYS A 20 -10.66 -5.36 -6.44
N ARG A 21 -11.91 -5.82 -6.52
CA ARG A 21 -12.85 -5.41 -7.58
C ARG A 21 -13.18 -3.91 -7.55
N LYS A 22 -13.42 -3.34 -6.36
CA LYS A 22 -13.66 -1.90 -6.20
C LYS A 22 -12.45 -1.06 -6.57
N LEU A 23 -11.26 -1.49 -6.15
CA LEU A 23 -9.99 -0.85 -6.54
C LEU A 23 -9.79 -0.89 -8.05
N ARG A 24 -10.07 -2.01 -8.73
CA ARG A 24 -9.97 -2.09 -10.20
C ARG A 24 -10.84 -1.05 -10.88
N ALA A 25 -12.12 -0.97 -10.51
CA ALA A 25 -13.05 -0.01 -11.08
C ALA A 25 -12.60 1.44 -10.82
N PHE A 26 -12.30 1.76 -9.56
CA PHE A 26 -11.88 3.10 -9.17
C PHE A 26 -10.59 3.56 -9.86
N ILE A 27 -9.56 2.71 -9.85
CA ILE A 27 -8.23 3.08 -10.38
C ILE A 27 -8.28 3.30 -11.90
N ALA A 28 -9.07 2.48 -12.61
CA ALA A 28 -9.29 2.64 -14.04
C ALA A 28 -10.10 3.92 -14.36
N GLU A 29 -11.23 4.13 -13.68
CA GLU A 29 -12.09 5.30 -13.90
C GLU A 29 -11.38 6.61 -13.57
N LYS A 30 -10.65 6.65 -12.45
CA LYS A 30 -9.91 7.83 -11.99
C LYS A 30 -8.61 8.07 -12.76
N ASN A 31 -8.18 7.10 -13.58
CA ASN A 31 -6.90 7.10 -14.29
C ASN A 31 -5.70 7.41 -13.37
N CYS A 32 -5.63 6.74 -12.22
CA CYS A 32 -4.68 7.06 -11.15
C CYS A 32 -3.70 5.94 -10.80
N ALA A 33 -3.60 4.88 -11.63
CA ALA A 33 -2.72 3.74 -11.40
C ALA A 33 -1.26 4.12 -11.07
N PRO A 34 -0.58 5.04 -11.80
CA PRO A 34 0.79 5.41 -11.49
C PRO A 34 0.96 5.93 -10.06
N LEU A 35 -0.01 6.69 -9.56
CA LEU A 35 0.03 7.24 -8.20
C LEU A 35 -0.24 6.15 -7.14
N MET A 36 -1.12 5.18 -7.42
CA MET A 36 -1.37 4.05 -6.52
C MET A 36 -0.18 3.10 -6.43
N LEU A 37 0.51 2.87 -7.55
CA LEU A 37 1.75 2.11 -7.57
C LEU A 37 2.85 2.85 -6.79
N ARG A 38 2.99 4.18 -6.97
CA ARG A 38 3.91 5.00 -6.18
C ARG A 38 3.60 4.92 -4.68
N LEU A 39 2.32 5.00 -4.29
CA LEU A 39 1.90 4.87 -2.89
C LEU A 39 2.35 3.53 -2.29
N ALA A 40 2.10 2.43 -2.99
CA ALA A 40 2.49 1.09 -2.55
C ALA A 40 4.02 0.95 -2.45
N TRP A 41 4.76 1.48 -3.43
CA TRP A 41 6.22 1.52 -3.43
C TRP A 41 6.78 2.31 -2.24
N HIS A 42 6.34 3.56 -2.06
CA HIS A 42 6.83 4.43 -0.98
C HIS A 42 6.48 3.86 0.40
N SER A 43 5.32 3.22 0.54
CA SER A 43 4.95 2.54 1.78
C SER A 43 5.87 1.35 2.10
N ALA A 44 6.32 0.60 1.08
CA ALA A 44 7.17 -0.58 1.28
C ALA A 44 8.66 -0.24 1.38
N GLY A 45 9.11 0.77 0.62
CA GLY A 45 10.52 1.12 0.42
C GLY A 45 11.23 1.72 1.64
N THR A 46 10.53 1.90 2.76
CA THR A 46 11.10 2.40 4.02
C THR A 46 11.64 1.29 4.93
N PHE A 47 11.50 0.01 4.54
CA PHE A 47 11.94 -1.11 5.35
C PHE A 47 13.47 -1.15 5.48
N ASP A 48 13.97 -1.17 6.72
CA ASP A 48 15.37 -1.44 7.02
C ASP A 48 15.55 -2.85 7.59
N VAL A 49 16.38 -3.67 6.92
CA VAL A 49 16.60 -5.07 7.30
C VAL A 49 17.35 -5.22 8.62
N LYS A 50 18.20 -4.24 8.98
CA LYS A 50 19.02 -4.32 10.20
C LYS A 50 18.18 -4.08 11.45
N THR A 51 17.36 -3.03 11.44
CA THR A 51 16.51 -2.64 12.57
C THR A 51 15.10 -3.24 12.51
N LYS A 52 14.68 -3.79 11.36
CA LYS A 52 13.33 -4.33 11.10
C LYS A 52 12.22 -3.28 11.29
N THR A 53 12.55 -2.01 11.02
CA THR A 53 11.63 -0.86 11.11
C THR A 53 11.19 -0.39 9.71
N GLY A 54 10.11 0.39 9.65
CA GLY A 54 9.49 0.78 8.37
C GLY A 54 8.83 -0.39 7.63
N GLY A 55 8.58 -0.21 6.33
CA GLY A 55 7.95 -1.20 5.47
C GLY A 55 6.42 -1.06 5.37
N PRO A 56 5.76 -1.98 4.64
CA PRO A 56 4.38 -1.81 4.16
C PRO A 56 3.33 -2.08 5.24
N PHE A 57 3.39 -1.37 6.37
CA PHE A 57 2.55 -1.60 7.56
C PHE A 57 1.57 -0.45 7.81
N GLY A 58 1.04 0.14 6.74
CA GLY A 58 -0.06 1.10 6.78
C GLY A 58 0.29 2.50 7.29
N THR A 59 1.55 2.79 7.61
CA THR A 59 1.95 4.05 8.27
C THR A 59 1.81 5.29 7.37
N MET A 60 1.75 5.11 6.04
CA MET A 60 1.51 6.19 5.07
C MET A 60 0.16 6.92 5.27
N ARG A 61 -0.75 6.37 6.10
CA ARG A 61 -1.98 7.06 6.55
C ARG A 61 -1.69 8.24 7.50
N HIS A 62 -0.53 8.28 8.14
CA HIS A 62 -0.16 9.30 9.11
C HIS A 62 0.43 10.54 8.43
N LYS A 63 0.04 11.72 8.92
CA LYS A 63 0.51 13.00 8.38
C LYS A 63 2.03 13.18 8.48
N ALA A 64 2.65 12.65 9.53
CA ALA A 64 4.10 12.69 9.70
C ALA A 64 4.84 12.01 8.54
N GLU A 65 4.39 10.84 8.07
CA GLU A 65 5.00 10.17 6.92
C GLU A 65 4.66 10.86 5.59
N GLN A 66 3.42 11.35 5.46
CA GLN A 66 2.98 12.10 4.27
C GLN A 66 3.79 13.40 4.08
N SER A 67 4.29 14.01 5.16
CA SER A 67 5.10 15.23 5.10
C SER A 67 6.56 15.01 4.69
N HIS A 68 7.04 13.77 4.58
CA HIS A 68 8.38 13.51 4.06
C HIS A 68 8.49 14.05 2.62
N ALA A 69 9.61 14.70 2.28
CA ALA A 69 9.82 15.35 0.99
C ALA A 69 9.63 14.38 -0.19
N ALA A 70 10.13 13.14 -0.07
CA ALA A 70 9.97 12.10 -1.08
C ALA A 70 8.50 11.68 -1.29
N ASN A 71 7.62 11.92 -0.32
CA ASN A 71 6.21 11.52 -0.34
C ASN A 71 5.27 12.64 -0.83
N ASN A 72 5.81 13.79 -1.25
CA ASN A 72 5.00 14.91 -1.75
C ASN A 72 3.98 14.44 -2.81
N GLY A 73 2.70 14.78 -2.59
CA GLY A 73 1.56 14.42 -3.43
C GLY A 73 0.91 13.05 -3.13
N LEU A 74 1.45 12.22 -2.23
CA LEU A 74 0.84 10.95 -1.85
C LEU A 74 -0.36 11.10 -0.89
N ASP A 75 -0.47 12.25 -0.24
CA ASP A 75 -1.65 12.64 0.54
C ASP A 75 -2.93 12.59 -0.32
N LYS A 76 -2.86 12.99 -1.59
CA LYS A 76 -3.96 12.87 -2.55
C LYS A 76 -4.39 11.42 -2.75
N ALA A 77 -3.43 10.50 -2.87
CA ALA A 77 -3.71 9.08 -3.05
C ALA A 77 -4.41 8.49 -1.84
N VAL A 78 -3.96 8.84 -0.62
CA VAL A 78 -4.57 8.43 0.64
C VAL A 78 -6.02 8.93 0.71
N VAL A 79 -6.25 10.23 0.48
CA VAL A 79 -7.59 10.83 0.50
C VAL A 79 -8.54 10.19 -0.52
N TRP A 80 -8.04 9.88 -1.71
CA TRP A 80 -8.84 9.25 -2.77
C TRP A 80 -9.24 7.81 -2.46
N LEU A 81 -8.38 7.06 -1.77
CA LEU A 81 -8.66 5.68 -1.43
C LEU A 81 -9.49 5.53 -0.14
N GLU A 82 -9.52 6.55 0.72
CA GLU A 82 -10.20 6.49 2.02
C GLU A 82 -11.67 6.05 1.93
N PRO A 83 -12.52 6.59 1.02
CA PRO A 83 -13.92 6.15 0.93
C PRO A 83 -14.08 4.67 0.54
N ILE A 84 -13.09 4.08 -0.14
CA ILE A 84 -13.08 2.64 -0.44
C ILE A 84 -12.59 1.89 0.80
N LYS A 85 -11.57 2.38 1.49
CA LYS A 85 -11.04 1.77 2.72
C LYS A 85 -12.09 1.67 3.83
N GLU A 86 -12.91 2.70 4.01
CA GLU A 86 -13.99 2.75 5.00
C GLU A 86 -15.03 1.62 4.81
N GLN A 87 -15.22 1.15 3.57
CA GLN A 87 -16.11 0.01 3.27
C GLN A 87 -15.51 -1.34 3.70
N PHE A 88 -14.21 -1.38 4.02
CA PHE A 88 -13.47 -2.58 4.40
C PHE A 88 -12.71 -2.36 5.72
N PRO A 89 -13.41 -2.17 6.85
CA PRO A 89 -12.77 -1.93 8.14
C PRO A 89 -11.95 -3.14 8.62
N ILE A 90 -12.28 -4.34 8.16
CA ILE A 90 -11.54 -5.57 8.49
C ILE A 90 -10.14 -5.63 7.86
N LEU A 91 -9.91 -4.94 6.74
CA LEU A 91 -8.61 -4.94 6.06
C LEU A 91 -7.67 -3.93 6.73
N SER A 92 -6.42 -4.32 6.96
CA SER A 92 -5.38 -3.37 7.37
C SER A 92 -5.07 -2.37 6.25
N TYR A 93 -4.62 -1.18 6.61
CA TYR A 93 -4.09 -0.21 5.63
C TYR A 93 -2.88 -0.77 4.89
N GLY A 94 -2.03 -1.53 5.58
CA GLY A 94 -0.88 -2.22 4.99
C GLY A 94 -1.28 -3.16 3.85
N ASP A 95 -2.28 -4.01 4.04
CA ASP A 95 -2.77 -4.86 2.96
C ASP A 95 -3.50 -4.06 1.88
N PHE A 96 -4.33 -3.09 2.28
CA PHE A 96 -5.12 -2.29 1.36
C PHE A 96 -4.27 -1.47 0.38
N TYR A 97 -3.24 -0.76 0.86
CA TYR A 97 -2.34 0.00 -0.01
C TYR A 97 -1.50 -0.89 -0.93
N GLN A 98 -1.04 -2.05 -0.43
CA GLN A 98 -0.31 -3.00 -1.26
C GLN A 98 -1.21 -3.65 -2.32
N LEU A 99 -2.48 -3.91 -2.00
CA LEU A 99 -3.46 -4.39 -2.96
C LEU A 99 -3.74 -3.34 -4.03
N ALA A 100 -3.84 -2.06 -3.67
CA ALA A 100 -3.98 -0.96 -4.62
C ALA A 100 -2.79 -0.88 -5.59
N GLY A 101 -1.56 -1.10 -5.12
CA GLY A 101 -0.37 -1.20 -5.97
C GLY A 101 -0.41 -2.38 -6.93
N VAL A 102 -0.78 -3.57 -6.45
CA VAL A 102 -0.95 -4.78 -7.29
C VAL A 102 -2.01 -4.54 -8.38
N VAL A 103 -3.16 -3.99 -8.00
CA VAL A 103 -4.24 -3.65 -8.93
C VAL A 103 -3.79 -2.61 -9.95
N ALA A 104 -3.00 -1.62 -9.55
CA ALA A 104 -2.49 -0.61 -10.47
C ALA A 104 -1.61 -1.19 -11.57
N VAL A 105 -0.79 -2.21 -11.25
CA VAL A 105 0.01 -2.95 -12.25
C VAL A 105 -0.90 -3.75 -13.16
N GLU A 106 -1.83 -4.52 -12.59
CA GLU A 106 -2.76 -5.39 -13.30
C GLU A 106 -3.64 -4.62 -14.31
N ILE A 107 -4.23 -3.48 -13.91
CA ILE A 107 -5.14 -2.71 -14.77
C ILE A 107 -4.44 -1.95 -15.89
N THR A 108 -3.12 -1.77 -15.80
CA THR A 108 -2.30 -1.12 -16.83
C THR A 108 -1.67 -2.14 -17.79
N GLY A 109 -2.06 -3.41 -17.71
CA GLY A 109 -1.57 -4.48 -18.58
C GLY A 109 -0.25 -5.10 -18.13
N GLY A 110 0.17 -4.82 -16.89
CA GLY A 110 1.34 -5.45 -16.28
C GLY A 110 1.08 -6.91 -15.86
N PRO A 111 2.09 -7.57 -15.28
CA PRO A 111 1.98 -8.95 -14.84
C PRO A 111 1.05 -9.12 -13.63
N ASP A 112 0.54 -10.33 -13.47
CA ASP A 112 -0.17 -10.74 -12.26
C ASP A 112 0.82 -10.89 -11.08
N VAL A 113 0.82 -9.92 -10.17
CA VAL A 113 1.66 -9.95 -8.96
C VAL A 113 0.93 -10.74 -7.85
N PRO A 114 1.49 -11.84 -7.33
CA PRO A 114 0.86 -12.61 -6.25
C PRO A 114 0.69 -11.77 -4.98
N PHE A 115 -0.54 -11.69 -4.46
CA PHE A 115 -0.86 -10.98 -3.24
C PHE A 115 -1.19 -11.95 -2.10
N HIS A 116 -0.56 -11.73 -0.95
CA HIS A 116 -0.82 -12.49 0.28
C HIS A 116 -1.25 -11.52 1.39
N PRO A 117 -2.44 -11.71 2.00
CA PRO A 117 -2.94 -10.87 3.08
C PRO A 117 -2.29 -11.21 4.43
N GLY A 118 -2.56 -10.36 5.42
CA GLY A 118 -2.19 -10.54 6.83
C GLY A 118 -1.14 -9.57 7.34
N ARG A 119 -0.85 -8.49 6.60
CA ARG A 119 -0.06 -7.39 7.17
C ARG A 119 -0.84 -6.75 8.31
N LYS A 120 -0.16 -6.47 9.42
CA LYS A 120 -0.71 -5.70 10.53
C LYS A 120 -0.26 -4.26 10.41
N ASP A 121 -1.17 -3.33 10.70
CA ASP A 121 -0.82 -1.92 10.74
C ASP A 121 0.10 -1.63 11.92
N LYS A 122 1.03 -0.71 11.71
CA LYS A 122 1.85 -0.09 12.75
C LYS A 122 1.41 1.35 12.92
N ASP A 123 1.61 1.89 14.12
CA ASP A 123 1.25 3.26 14.46
C ASP A 123 2.42 4.23 14.27
N GLU A 124 3.65 3.76 14.49
CA GLU A 124 4.84 4.59 14.38
C GLU A 124 5.41 4.58 12.95
N PRO A 125 5.44 5.74 12.26
CA PRO A 125 6.07 5.87 10.96
C PRO A 125 7.60 5.66 11.02
N PRO A 126 8.23 5.24 9.91
CA PRO A 126 9.69 5.26 9.81
C PRO A 126 10.21 6.70 9.80
N LEU A 127 11.48 6.87 10.19
CA LEU A 127 12.20 8.13 9.98
C LEU A 127 12.34 8.44 8.48
N GLU A 128 12.32 9.73 8.14
CA GLU A 128 12.57 10.23 6.79
C GLU A 128 13.99 9.87 6.27
N GLY A 129 14.16 9.87 4.94
CA GLY A 129 15.47 9.72 4.29
C GLY A 129 15.83 8.29 3.87
N ARG A 130 14.89 7.34 3.98
CA ARG A 130 15.12 5.94 3.58
C ARG A 130 14.83 5.65 2.10
N LEU A 131 14.00 6.47 1.47
CA LEU A 131 13.67 6.34 0.05
C LEU A 131 14.82 6.85 -0.83
N PRO A 132 15.00 6.30 -2.04
CA PRO A 132 16.12 6.65 -2.91
C PRO A 132 16.05 8.10 -3.40
N ASP A 133 17.23 8.70 -3.57
CA ASP A 133 17.42 10.02 -4.16
C ASP A 133 17.60 9.89 -5.68
N ALA A 134 16.72 10.54 -6.44
CA ALA A 134 16.74 10.48 -7.90
C ALA A 134 18.01 11.06 -8.54
N THR A 135 18.81 11.83 -7.79
CA THR A 135 20.07 12.43 -8.28
C THR A 135 21.29 11.52 -8.14
N LYS A 136 21.15 10.35 -7.52
CA LYS A 136 22.26 9.44 -7.16
C LYS A 136 22.24 8.11 -7.94
N GLY A 137 21.72 8.14 -9.17
CA GLY A 137 21.60 6.99 -10.07
C GLY A 137 22.93 6.51 -10.65
#